data_AF-A0A8J5MG13-F1
#
_entry.id   AF-A0A8J5MG13-F1
#
_cell.length_a   1.000
_cell.length_b   1.000
_cell.length_c   1.000
_cell.angle_alpha   90.00
_cell.angle_beta   90.00
_cell.angle_gamma   90.00
#
_symmetry.space_group_name_H-M   'P 1'
#
loop_
_entity.id
_entity.type
_entity.pdbx_description
1 polymer ?
#
loop_
_entity_poly.entity_id
_entity_poly.type
_entity_poly.pdbx_seq_one_letter_code
_entity_poly.pdbx_strand_id
1 'polypeptide(L)'
;MAKTRAEALRLYRAIYRQRMEMLKITMIYHSACFTQLQAAGEMPTRDRINYVRRRLRHEYDQAREETNPERISFLLRLAETQLDTVEVQAQHLNSDQKLKELLKSGTKADDALKLL
;
A
#
# COMPACT_ATOMS: atom_id res chain seq x y z
N MET A 1 1.72 39.37 -31.49
CA MET A 1 1.88 39.27 -30.01
C MET A 1 0.78 38.47 -29.30
N ALA A 2 -0.45 38.36 -29.84
CA ALA A 2 -1.52 37.58 -29.20
C ALA A 2 -1.32 36.04 -29.21
N LYS A 3 -0.70 35.48 -30.28
CA LYS A 3 -0.42 34.03 -30.40
C LYS A 3 0.50 33.51 -29.29
N THR A 4 1.57 34.25 -28.97
CA THR A 4 2.54 33.88 -27.92
C THR A 4 1.93 33.86 -26.52
N ARG A 5 1.02 34.80 -26.22
CA ARG A 5 0.32 34.85 -24.92
C ARG A 5 -0.70 33.72 -24.78
N ALA A 6 -1.41 33.40 -25.85
CA ALA A 6 -2.36 32.28 -25.88
C ALA A 6 -1.67 30.92 -25.75
N GLU A 7 -0.52 30.73 -26.39
CA GLU A 7 0.31 29.53 -26.23
C GLU A 7 0.88 29.42 -24.81
N ALA A 8 1.40 30.51 -24.24
CA ALA A 8 1.87 30.53 -22.86
C ALA A 8 0.76 30.18 -21.86
N LEU A 9 -0.46 30.69 -22.06
CA LEU A 9 -1.63 30.32 -21.26
C LEU A 9 -2.04 28.86 -21.44
N ARG A 10 -1.92 28.31 -22.65
CA ARG A 10 -2.19 26.89 -22.93
C ARG A 10 -1.21 25.98 -22.21
N LEU A 11 0.09 26.31 -22.28
CA LEU A 11 1.16 25.59 -21.59
C LEU A 11 1.00 25.69 -20.07
N TYR A 12 0.73 26.89 -19.54
CA TYR A 12 0.50 27.09 -18.11
C TYR A 12 -0.69 26.26 -17.59
N ARG A 13 -1.81 26.25 -18.34
CA ARG A 13 -2.98 25.43 -17.99
C ARG A 13 -2.71 23.93 -18.09
N ALA A 14 -1.92 23.49 -19.07
CA ALA A 14 -1.52 22.09 -19.21
C ALA A 14 -0.64 21.64 -18.03
N ILE A 15 0.38 22.43 -17.70
CA ILE A 15 1.27 22.19 -16.56
C ILE A 15 0.49 22.16 -15.25
N TYR A 16 -0.42 23.11 -15.02
CA TYR A 16 -1.25 23.13 -13.80
C TYR A 16 -2.21 21.96 -13.72
N ARG A 17 -2.80 21.53 -14.85
CA ARG A 17 -3.69 20.36 -14.89
C ARG A 17 -2.92 19.08 -14.59
N GLN A 18 -1.76 18.91 -15.21
CA GLN A 18 -0.86 17.77 -14.99
C GLN A 18 -0.34 17.74 -13.54
N ARG A 19 -0.04 18.91 -12.94
CA ARG A 19 0.35 19.03 -11.53
C ARG A 19 -0.79 18.71 -10.55
N MET A 20 -2.03 19.07 -10.89
CA MET A 20 -3.22 18.71 -10.12
C MET A 20 -3.55 17.21 -10.22
N GLU A 21 -3.34 16.60 -11.40
CA GLU A 21 -3.41 15.15 -11.58
C GLU A 21 -2.33 14.43 -10.77
N MET A 22 -1.08 14.92 -10.80
CA MET A 22 -0.01 14.41 -9.95
C MET A 22 -0.38 14.44 -8.47
N LEU A 23 -0.94 15.56 -7.97
CA LEU A 23 -1.37 15.70 -6.57
C LEU A 23 -2.47 14.69 -6.20
N LYS A 24 -3.47 14.48 -7.07
CA LYS A 24 -4.50 13.45 -6.84
C LYS A 24 -3.89 12.05 -6.79
N ILE A 25 -2.98 11.77 -7.71
CA ILE A 25 -2.29 10.49 -7.79
C ILE A 25 -1.45 10.24 -6.53
N THR A 26 -0.69 11.23 -6.07
CA THR A 26 0.08 11.11 -4.82
C THR A 26 -0.85 10.87 -3.63
N MET A 27 -2.02 11.51 -3.59
CA MET A 27 -3.00 11.34 -2.53
C MET A 27 -3.63 9.93 -2.52
N ILE A 28 -3.94 9.38 -3.71
CA ILE A 28 -4.47 8.02 -3.85
C ILE A 28 -3.39 6.98 -3.53
N TYR A 29 -2.15 7.20 -3.98
CA TYR A 29 -1.02 6.33 -3.64
C TYR A 29 -0.73 6.33 -2.14
N HIS A 30 -0.84 7.51 -1.52
CA HIS A 30 -0.71 7.66 -0.07
C HIS A 30 -1.86 6.96 0.67
N SER A 31 -3.08 6.99 0.12
CA SER A 31 -4.23 6.24 0.66
C SER A 31 -4.02 4.72 0.59
N ALA A 32 -3.57 4.19 -0.55
CA ALA A 32 -3.30 2.76 -0.72
C ALA A 32 -2.11 2.28 0.15
N CYS A 33 -1.06 3.09 0.26
CA CYS A 33 0.02 2.83 1.22
C CYS A 33 -0.49 2.89 2.67
N PHE A 34 -1.41 3.81 2.99
CA PHE A 34 -1.95 3.95 4.33
C PHE A 34 -2.79 2.74 4.75
N THR A 35 -3.63 2.20 3.87
CA THR A 35 -4.40 0.98 4.15
C THR A 35 -3.50 -0.23 4.35
N GLN A 36 -2.45 -0.39 3.53
CA GLN A 36 -1.46 -1.45 3.73
C GLN A 36 -0.70 -1.31 5.06
N LEU A 37 -0.45 -0.08 5.52
CA LEU A 37 0.15 0.18 6.83
C LEU A 37 -0.79 -0.17 7.98
N GLN A 38 -2.09 0.04 7.82
CA GLN A 38 -3.09 -0.38 8.81
C GLN A 38 -3.17 -1.91 8.88
N ALA A 39 -3.32 -2.59 7.74
CA ALA A 39 -3.33 -4.06 7.67
C ALA A 39 -2.02 -4.67 8.22
N ALA A 40 -0.87 -4.05 7.94
CA ALA A 40 0.39 -4.47 8.52
C ALA A 40 0.38 -4.39 10.05
N GLY A 41 -0.30 -3.40 10.64
CA GLY A 41 -0.45 -3.25 12.09
C GLY A 41 -1.15 -4.42 12.78
N GLU A 42 -1.91 -5.22 12.02
CA GLU A 42 -2.53 -6.45 12.52
C GLU A 42 -1.53 -7.62 12.59
N MET A 43 -0.33 -7.48 12.04
CA MET A 43 0.67 -8.54 12.12
C MET A 43 1.19 -8.70 13.56
N PRO A 44 1.45 -9.94 14.00
CA PRO A 44 1.74 -10.23 15.41
C PRO A 44 3.13 -9.74 15.88
N THR A 45 4.02 -9.36 14.95
CA THR A 45 5.41 -9.01 15.28
C THR A 45 5.82 -7.66 14.71
N ARG A 46 6.56 -6.89 15.52
CA ARG A 46 7.10 -5.57 15.13
C ARG A 46 8.02 -5.65 13.91
N ASP A 47 8.78 -6.73 13.75
CA ASP A 47 9.69 -6.89 12.62
C ASP A 47 8.95 -7.00 11.29
N ARG A 48 7.81 -7.69 11.28
CA ARG A 48 6.95 -7.80 10.09
C ARG A 48 6.28 -6.47 9.75
N ILE A 49 5.77 -5.76 10.75
CA ILE A 49 5.26 -4.39 10.59
C ILE A 49 6.34 -3.48 9.98
N ASN A 50 7.56 -3.53 10.51
CA ASN A 50 8.69 -2.72 10.03
C ASN A 50 9.18 -3.12 8.65
N TYR A 51 9.04 -4.39 8.26
CA TYR A 51 9.32 -4.84 6.90
C TYR A 51 8.34 -4.23 5.91
N VAL A 52 7.03 -4.34 6.17
CA VAL A 52 6.00 -3.77 5.28
C VAL A 52 6.16 -2.25 5.17
N ARG A 53 6.41 -1.57 6.29
CA ARG A 53 6.74 -0.12 6.30
C ARG A 53 7.91 0.25 5.40
N ARG A 54 9.02 -0.48 5.50
CA ARG A 54 10.22 -0.21 4.70
C ARG A 54 9.98 -0.48 3.22
N ARG A 55 9.28 -1.57 2.89
CA ARG A 55 8.90 -1.89 1.52
C ARG A 55 8.03 -0.79 0.90
N LEU A 56 6.95 -0.40 1.57
CA LEU A 56 6.04 0.65 1.10
C LEU A 56 6.74 1.98 0.87
N ARG A 57 7.63 2.36 1.80
CA ARG A 57 8.44 3.57 1.64
C ARG A 57 9.32 3.50 0.40
N HIS A 58 9.97 2.36 0.18
CA HIS A 58 10.82 2.16 -0.99
C HIS A 58 10.02 2.23 -2.30
N GLU A 59 8.88 1.56 -2.36
CA GLU A 59 7.98 1.58 -3.53
C GLU A 59 7.45 2.99 -3.82
N TYR A 60 7.08 3.74 -2.77
CA TYR A 60 6.69 5.15 -2.90
C TYR A 60 7.84 6.00 -3.43
N ASP A 61 9.04 5.89 -2.84
CA ASP A 61 10.20 6.69 -3.26
C ASP A 61 10.56 6.44 -4.74
N GLN A 62 10.36 5.22 -5.25
CA GLN A 62 10.54 4.89 -6.67
C GLN A 62 9.46 5.46 -7.57
N ALA A 63 8.21 5.51 -7.10
CA ALA A 63 7.05 5.92 -7.91
C ALA A 63 6.66 7.40 -7.76
N ARG A 64 7.23 8.15 -6.80
CA ARG A 64 6.77 9.50 -6.42
C ARG A 64 6.83 10.54 -7.55
N GLU A 65 7.70 10.33 -8.54
CA GLU A 65 7.89 11.22 -9.70
C GLU A 65 7.24 10.66 -10.97
N GLU A 66 6.52 9.54 -10.87
CA GLU A 66 5.84 8.93 -12.01
C GLU A 66 4.70 9.83 -12.48
N THR A 67 4.69 10.08 -13.79
CA THR A 67 3.74 11.01 -14.44
C THR A 67 2.92 10.31 -15.51
N ASN A 68 3.31 9.09 -15.92
CA ASN A 68 2.57 8.31 -16.89
C ASN A 68 1.26 7.77 -16.25
N PRO A 69 0.08 8.18 -16.77
CA PRO A 69 -1.21 7.79 -16.19
C PRO A 69 -1.48 6.29 -16.24
N GLU A 70 -0.99 5.58 -17.27
CA GLU A 70 -1.14 4.13 -17.39
C GLU A 70 -0.29 3.40 -16.35
N ARG A 71 0.95 3.88 -16.15
CA ARG A 71 1.87 3.34 -15.16
C ARG A 71 1.34 3.54 -13.75
N ILE A 72 0.83 4.73 -13.46
CA ILE A 72 0.19 5.07 -12.19
C ILE A 72 -1.03 4.17 -11.94
N SER A 73 -1.89 3.99 -12.95
CA SER A 73 -3.08 3.13 -12.82
C SER A 73 -2.70 1.68 -12.54
N PHE A 74 -1.67 1.18 -13.22
CA PHE A 74 -1.11 -0.15 -12.95
C PHE A 74 -0.59 -0.26 -11.51
N LEU A 75 0.19 0.72 -11.08
CA LEU A 75 0.81 0.76 -9.77
C LEU A 75 -0.23 0.82 -8.63
N LEU A 76 -1.35 1.52 -8.84
CA LEU A 76 -2.48 1.52 -7.91
C LEU A 76 -3.14 0.14 -7.78
N ARG A 77 -3.43 -0.53 -8.90
CA ARG A 77 -3.98 -1.90 -8.88
C ARG A 77 -3.02 -2.90 -8.25
N LEU A 78 -1.72 -2.73 -8.50
CA LEU A 78 -0.69 -3.53 -7.85
C LEU A 78 -0.74 -3.34 -6.33
N ALA A 79 -0.88 -2.09 -5.86
CA ALA A 79 -1.02 -1.79 -4.44
C ALA A 79 -2.28 -2.41 -3.81
N GLU A 80 -3.40 -2.50 -4.55
CA GLU A 80 -4.60 -3.21 -4.11
C GLU A 80 -4.32 -4.72 -3.95
N THR A 81 -3.71 -5.36 -4.95
CA THR A 81 -3.34 -6.79 -4.85
C THR A 81 -2.35 -7.06 -3.71
N GLN A 82 -1.41 -6.14 -3.49
CA GLN A 82 -0.46 -6.24 -2.39
C GLN A 82 -1.14 -6.05 -1.01
N LEU A 83 -2.23 -5.29 -0.92
CA LEU A 83 -3.04 -5.17 0.30
C LEU A 83 -3.67 -6.51 0.65
N ASP A 84 -4.34 -7.17 -0.30
CA ASP A 84 -4.94 -8.50 -0.10
C ASP A 84 -3.90 -9.49 0.44
N THR A 85 -2.67 -9.42 -0.11
CA THR A 85 -1.56 -10.26 0.33
C THR A 85 -1.14 -9.97 1.78
N VAL A 86 -1.07 -8.69 2.17
CA VAL A 86 -0.71 -8.28 3.54
C VAL A 86 -1.78 -8.71 4.54
N GLU A 87 -3.06 -8.59 4.18
CA GLU A 87 -4.18 -9.03 5.02
C GLU A 87 -4.17 -10.54 5.24
N VAL A 88 -4.02 -11.33 4.17
CA VAL A 88 -3.92 -12.79 4.25
C VAL A 88 -2.70 -13.20 5.10
N GLN A 89 -1.56 -12.53 4.94
CA GLN A 89 -0.38 -12.79 5.77
C GLN A 89 -0.61 -12.46 7.25
N ALA A 90 -1.29 -11.35 7.55
CA ALA A 90 -1.63 -10.99 8.92
C ALA A 90 -2.52 -12.05 9.56
N GLN A 91 -3.55 -12.51 8.84
CA GLN A 91 -4.44 -13.57 9.31
C GLN A 91 -3.69 -14.88 9.60
N HIS A 92 -2.88 -15.36 8.65
CA HIS A 92 -2.13 -16.61 8.84
C HIS A 92 -1.15 -16.53 10.01
N LEU A 93 -0.38 -15.45 10.12
CA LEU A 93 0.59 -15.28 11.20
C LEU A 93 -0.08 -15.16 12.57
N ASN A 94 -1.26 -14.54 12.64
CA ASN A 94 -2.05 -14.48 13.87
C ASN A 94 -2.60 -15.86 14.26
N SER A 95 -3.11 -16.63 13.31
CA SER A 95 -3.55 -18.00 13.55
C SER A 95 -2.41 -18.90 14.05
N ASP A 96 -1.23 -18.79 13.45
CA ASP A 96 -0.03 -19.51 13.89
C ASP A 96 0.41 -19.11 15.29
N GLN A 97 0.34 -17.82 15.62
CA GLN A 97 0.68 -17.32 16.95
C GLN A 97 -0.30 -17.85 18.00
N LYS A 98 -1.60 -17.82 17.71
CA LYS A 98 -2.66 -18.36 18.57
C LYS A 98 -2.51 -19.87 18.76
N LEU A 99 -2.17 -20.61 17.70
CA LEU A 99 -1.88 -22.05 17.80
C LEU A 99 -0.72 -22.32 18.77
N LYS A 100 0.37 -21.56 18.66
CA LYS A 100 1.52 -21.69 19.58
C LYS A 100 1.14 -21.41 21.02
N GLU A 101 0.25 -20.47 21.27
CA GLU A 101 -0.25 -20.16 22.62
C GLU A 101 -1.11 -21.29 23.18
N LEU A 102 -2.01 -21.85 22.37
CA LEU A 102 -2.86 -22.99 22.76
C LEU A 102 -2.03 -24.26 23.05
N LEU A 103 -1.00 -24.52 22.26
CA LEU A 103 -0.08 -25.63 22.51
C LEU A 103 0.71 -25.43 23.80
N LYS A 104 1.12 -24.18 24.11
CA LYS A 104 1.77 -23.84 25.38
C LYS A 104 0.85 -24.01 26.59
N SER A 105 -0.46 -23.81 26.44
CA SER A 105 -1.44 -24.05 27.50
C SER A 105 -1.77 -25.54 27.72
N GLY A 106 -1.13 -26.46 27.00
CA GLY A 106 -1.29 -27.91 27.17
C GLY A 106 -2.42 -28.54 26.34
N THR A 107 -3.01 -27.79 25.41
CA THR A 107 -4.04 -28.30 24.48
C THR A 107 -3.38 -29.22 23.45
N LYS A 108 -3.98 -30.38 23.16
CA LYS A 108 -3.49 -31.27 22.11
C LYS A 108 -3.61 -30.58 20.74
N ALA A 109 -2.62 -30.79 19.87
CA ALA A 109 -2.53 -30.11 18.57
C ALA A 109 -3.79 -30.28 17.70
N ASP A 110 -4.37 -31.49 17.70
CA ASP A 110 -5.54 -31.83 16.90
C ASP A 110 -6.83 -31.11 17.37
N ASP A 111 -6.90 -30.75 18.65
CA ASP A 111 -8.03 -30.02 19.22
C ASP A 111 -7.84 -28.50 19.06
N ALA A 112 -6.60 -28.01 19.11
CA ALA A 112 -6.27 -26.61 18.87
C ALA A 112 -6.51 -26.19 17.40
N LEU A 113 -6.26 -27.09 16.44
CA LEU A 113 -6.48 -26.83 15.01
C LEU A 113 -7.96 -26.68 14.63
N LYS A 114 -8.89 -27.24 15.41
CA LYS A 114 -10.34 -27.13 15.17
C LYS A 114 -10.95 -25.80 15.66
N LEU A 115 -10.18 -24.99 16.40
CA LEU A 115 -10.61 -23.73 17.02
C LEU A 115 -10.09 -22.49 16.29
N LEU A 116 -9.42 -22.68 15.16
CA LEU A 116 -8.88 -21.67 14.25
C LEU A 116 -9.69 -21.68 12.96
#